data_AF-A0A2K6FV72-F1
#
_entry.id   AF-A0A2K6FV72-F1
#
_cell.length_a   1.000
_cell.length_b   1.000
_cell.length_c   1.000
_cell.angle_alpha   90.00
_cell.angle_beta   90.00
_cell.angle_gamma   90.00
#
_symmetry.space_group_name_H-M   'P 1'
#
loop_
_entity.id
_entity.type
_entity.pdbx_description
1 polymer ?
#
loop_
_entity_poly.entity_id
_entity_poly.type
_entity_poly.pdbx_seq_one_letter_code
_entity_poly.pdbx_strand_id
1 'polypeptide(L)'
;MKWVTFISLLFLFSSAYSRGVFRRDTHKSELAHRFNDLGEGNFKALTIARMSQKFPKADFAEVSKIVQDLAKIHKECCHGDLLECADDRADLAKYVCEHQDSLSSKLKECCDKPVLEKSHCIAEAENDEVPADLSPLAADFVEDKDVCKNYAEAKDVFLGTFLYEYSRRHPEYSPLLILRMAKKYEGTLEKCCATADPHGCYAKVLDEFQPLVEKPQTLVNENCALFEKLGEYGFQNALIVRYTKKAPSMSTPTLVEVSRTMGKIGAKCCKLEPVKRMSCAEDFLSLVLNRMCVLHEKTPVSEKVTKCCTESLVDRRPCFSELEVDETYVPKEFNAETFTFHANICTLPDKEKQIKKQSALVELVKHKPKATNDQLKAVMTEFTAFVEKCCKADDKEACFSEEGPKLVAASQAALAK
;
A
#
# COMPACT_ATOMS: atom_id res chain seq x y z
N MET A 1 0.43 27.51 -11.49
CA MET A 1 -0.53 26.42 -11.23
C MET A 1 0.20 25.06 -11.24
N LYS A 2 1.00 24.74 -10.21
CA LYS A 2 1.76 23.47 -10.09
C LYS A 2 1.98 23.08 -8.61
N TRP A 3 0.93 23.16 -7.77
CA TRP A 3 1.06 23.04 -6.30
C TRP A 3 0.03 22.09 -5.66
N VAL A 4 -0.35 20.99 -6.33
CA VAL A 4 -1.37 20.05 -5.80
C VAL A 4 -1.00 18.56 -5.95
N THR A 5 0.24 18.22 -6.30
CA THR A 5 0.66 16.82 -6.45
C THR A 5 1.97 16.61 -5.74
N PHE A 6 1.90 15.99 -4.56
CA PHE A 6 2.89 15.13 -3.91
C PHE A 6 2.70 15.18 -2.40
N ILE A 7 1.51 14.79 -1.95
CA ILE A 7 1.25 14.62 -0.52
C ILE A 7 0.67 13.23 -0.38
N SER A 8 1.51 12.22 -0.11
CA SER A 8 0.99 10.87 0.12
C SER A 8 1.88 9.93 0.92
N LEU A 9 3.18 10.17 1.10
CA LEU A 9 4.03 9.29 1.92
C LEU A 9 4.30 9.80 3.34
N LEU A 10 3.88 11.03 3.69
CA LEU A 10 3.99 11.60 5.05
C LEU A 10 2.69 12.26 5.58
N PHE A 11 1.52 11.88 5.07
CA PHE A 11 0.23 12.51 5.42
C PHE A 11 -0.30 12.22 6.84
N LEU A 12 0.56 12.14 7.85
CA LEU A 12 0.18 12.23 9.26
C LEU A 12 0.87 13.37 10.03
N PHE A 13 1.84 14.10 9.46
CA PHE A 13 2.43 15.26 10.14
C PHE A 13 2.10 16.63 9.53
N SER A 14 1.74 16.74 8.24
CA SER A 14 1.57 18.07 7.61
C SER A 14 0.16 18.65 7.60
N SER A 15 -0.91 17.90 7.91
CA SER A 15 -2.28 18.44 7.93
C SER A 15 -2.81 18.85 9.32
N ALA A 16 -1.96 18.85 10.36
CA ALA A 16 -2.36 19.19 11.72
C ALA A 16 -1.60 20.39 12.32
N TYR A 17 -0.64 20.99 11.60
CA TYR A 17 0.12 22.13 12.15
C TYR A 17 -0.64 23.48 12.05
N SER A 18 -1.67 23.60 11.21
CA SER A 18 -2.49 24.83 11.15
C SER A 18 -3.54 24.97 12.26
N ARG A 19 -3.59 24.06 13.23
CA ARG A 19 -4.39 24.22 14.45
C ARG A 19 -3.55 23.75 15.62
N GLY A 20 -2.90 24.70 16.30
CA GLY A 20 -1.95 24.49 17.41
C GLY A 20 -2.48 23.64 18.57
N VAL A 21 -2.58 22.34 18.36
CA VAL A 21 -2.98 21.35 19.36
C VAL A 21 -2.02 20.18 19.21
N PHE A 22 -1.03 20.12 20.12
CA PHE A 22 -0.32 18.89 20.45
C PHE A 22 -1.35 17.75 20.59
N ARG A 23 -1.37 16.80 19.67
CA ARG A 23 -2.37 15.73 19.68
C ARG A 23 -1.98 14.73 20.78
N ARG A 24 -2.74 14.69 21.88
CA ARG A 24 -2.59 13.79 23.05
C ARG A 24 -2.66 12.27 22.75
N ASP A 25 -2.81 11.84 21.49
CA ASP A 25 -3.06 10.44 21.11
C ASP A 25 -2.12 9.92 19.99
N THR A 26 -0.88 10.39 19.89
CA THR A 26 0.09 9.91 18.88
C THR A 26 0.42 8.42 19.00
N HIS A 27 0.38 7.85 20.21
CA HIS A 27 0.49 6.41 20.46
C HIS A 27 -0.68 5.58 19.88
N LYS A 28 -1.80 6.22 19.53
CA LYS A 28 -2.94 5.60 18.83
C LYS A 28 -2.97 5.95 17.34
N SER A 29 -1.89 6.56 16.82
CA SER A 29 -1.82 6.93 15.40
C SER A 29 -1.69 5.68 14.52
N GLU A 30 -2.14 5.80 13.27
CA GLU A 30 -1.93 4.75 12.26
C GLU A 30 -0.43 4.49 12.00
N LEU A 31 0.43 5.47 12.28
CA LEU A 31 1.90 5.29 12.23
C LEU A 31 2.39 4.38 13.35
N ALA A 32 1.90 4.56 14.59
CA ALA A 32 2.26 3.74 15.73
C ALA A 32 1.80 2.29 15.57
N HIS A 33 0.56 2.10 15.10
CA HIS A 33 0.04 0.78 14.77
C HIS A 33 0.89 0.09 13.70
N ARG A 34 1.25 0.81 12.61
CA ARG A 34 2.16 0.29 11.59
C ARG A 34 3.53 -0.09 12.15
N PHE A 35 4.18 0.79 12.90
CA PHE A 35 5.50 0.50 13.45
C PHE A 35 5.47 -0.76 14.33
N ASN A 36 4.42 -0.90 15.15
CA ASN A 36 4.23 -2.07 16.00
C ASN A 36 3.93 -3.35 15.20
N ASP A 37 3.06 -3.28 14.19
CA ASP A 37 2.75 -4.38 13.26
C ASP A 37 3.97 -4.82 12.45
N LEU A 38 4.77 -3.86 11.99
CA LEU A 38 6.03 -4.09 11.29
C LEU A 38 7.00 -4.82 12.21
N GLY A 39 7.11 -4.36 13.46
CA GLY A 39 8.20 -4.70 14.36
C GLY A 39 9.49 -3.98 13.97
N GLU A 40 10.34 -3.73 14.97
CA GLU A 40 11.56 -2.92 14.80
C GLU A 40 12.52 -3.51 13.74
N GLY A 41 12.62 -4.84 13.64
CA GLY A 41 13.47 -5.52 12.65
C GLY A 41 13.03 -5.28 11.20
N ASN A 42 11.75 -5.50 10.87
CA ASN A 42 11.26 -5.23 9.51
C ASN A 42 11.27 -3.73 9.20
N PHE A 43 11.04 -2.87 10.20
CA PHE A 43 11.16 -1.43 10.03
C PHE A 43 12.59 -1.04 9.64
N LYS A 44 13.60 -1.57 10.34
CA LYS A 44 15.02 -1.34 10.00
C LYS A 44 15.33 -1.85 8.60
N ALA A 45 14.92 -3.07 8.24
CA ALA A 45 15.12 -3.60 6.89
C ALA A 45 14.49 -2.71 5.81
N LEU A 46 13.22 -2.31 5.98
CA LEU A 46 12.54 -1.42 5.03
C LEU A 46 13.25 -0.06 4.90
N THR A 47 13.76 0.45 6.02
CA THR A 47 14.49 1.72 6.07
C THR A 47 15.87 1.60 5.44
N ILE A 48 16.59 0.48 5.61
CA ILE A 48 17.84 0.19 4.88
C ILE A 48 17.55 0.26 3.38
N ALA A 49 16.54 -0.46 2.90
CA ALA A 49 16.20 -0.46 1.47
C ALA A 49 15.90 0.96 0.97
N ARG A 50 15.06 1.71 1.69
CA ARG A 50 14.68 3.07 1.31
C ARG A 50 15.85 4.06 1.36
N MET A 51 16.68 4.01 2.39
CA MET A 51 17.83 4.91 2.55
C MET A 51 18.94 4.59 1.55
N SER A 52 19.15 3.32 1.22
CA SER A 52 20.13 2.90 0.21
C SER A 52 19.74 3.36 -1.20
N GLN A 53 18.44 3.35 -1.53
CA GLN A 53 17.93 3.95 -2.78
C GLN A 53 18.10 5.47 -2.81
N LYS A 54 17.92 6.11 -1.66
CA LYS A 54 17.93 7.58 -1.54
C LYS A 54 19.35 8.15 -1.53
N PHE A 55 20.26 7.45 -0.87
CA PHE A 55 21.65 7.79 -0.65
C PHE A 55 22.56 6.69 -1.23
N PRO A 56 22.48 6.39 -2.54
CA PRO A 56 23.21 5.27 -3.13
C PRO A 56 24.72 5.46 -3.14
N LYS A 57 25.24 6.66 -2.81
CA LYS A 57 26.67 6.95 -2.67
C LYS A 57 27.19 6.75 -1.24
N ALA A 58 26.30 6.80 -0.25
CA ALA A 58 26.66 6.59 1.14
C ALA A 58 27.11 5.14 1.34
N ASP A 59 28.10 4.93 2.21
CA ASP A 59 28.51 3.57 2.58
C ASP A 59 27.49 2.90 3.52
N PHE A 60 27.65 1.58 3.72
CA PHE A 60 26.73 0.81 4.53
C PHE A 60 26.72 1.22 6.01
N ALA A 61 27.85 1.69 6.55
CA ALA A 61 27.93 2.11 7.94
C ALA A 61 27.13 3.39 8.16
N GLU A 62 27.22 4.33 7.23
CA GLU A 62 26.49 5.59 7.24
C GLU A 62 24.98 5.37 7.10
N VAL A 63 24.57 4.51 6.16
CA VAL A 63 23.17 4.11 6.00
C VAL A 63 22.65 3.41 7.26
N SER A 64 23.43 2.49 7.82
CA SER A 64 23.05 1.76 9.04
C SER A 64 22.88 2.68 10.24
N LYS A 65 23.74 3.68 10.41
CA LYS A 65 23.60 4.68 11.47
C LYS A 65 22.30 5.47 11.32
N ILE A 66 22.01 6.00 10.13
CA ILE A 66 20.77 6.73 9.86
C ILE A 66 19.54 5.85 10.14
N VAL A 67 19.60 4.57 9.78
CA VAL A 67 18.51 3.61 10.04
C VAL A 67 18.31 3.39 11.54
N GLN A 68 19.38 3.27 12.32
CA GLN A 68 19.30 3.13 13.78
C GLN A 68 18.67 4.36 14.43
N ASP A 69 19.13 5.56 14.05
CA ASP A 69 18.59 6.83 14.54
C ASP A 69 17.10 6.97 14.15
N LEU A 70 16.73 6.65 12.90
CA LEU A 70 15.34 6.65 12.45
C LEU A 70 14.47 5.65 13.21
N ALA A 71 14.98 4.45 13.50
CA ALA A 71 14.23 3.45 14.26
C ALA A 71 14.01 3.92 15.71
N LYS A 72 15.00 4.57 16.34
CA LYS A 72 14.86 5.18 17.67
C LYS A 72 13.78 6.26 17.66
N ILE A 73 13.88 7.22 16.74
CA ILE A 73 12.89 8.30 16.56
C ILE A 73 11.49 7.72 16.41
N HIS A 74 11.29 6.78 15.48
CA HIS A 74 9.95 6.22 15.24
C HIS A 74 9.43 5.48 16.47
N LYS A 75 10.29 4.75 17.19
CA LYS A 75 9.92 4.08 18.43
C LYS A 75 9.42 5.09 19.47
N GLU A 76 10.14 6.18 19.72
CA GLU A 76 9.73 7.24 20.66
C GLU A 76 8.41 7.90 20.24
N CYS A 77 8.31 8.31 18.97
CA CYS A 77 7.11 8.95 18.46
C CYS A 77 5.87 8.03 18.59
N CYS A 78 6.06 6.73 18.37
CA CYS A 78 4.99 5.73 18.42
C CYS A 78 4.62 5.33 19.85
N HIS A 79 5.53 5.44 20.82
CA HIS A 79 5.21 5.29 22.25
C HIS A 79 4.60 6.54 22.87
N GLY A 80 4.61 7.67 22.15
CA GLY A 80 4.03 8.93 22.61
C GLY A 80 5.01 9.89 23.26
N ASP A 81 6.32 9.58 23.24
CA ASP A 81 7.36 10.52 23.69
C ASP A 81 7.67 11.53 22.57
N LEU A 82 6.81 12.52 22.44
CA LEU A 82 6.86 13.47 21.33
C LEU A 82 7.95 14.54 21.46
N LEU A 83 8.43 14.80 22.67
CA LEU A 83 9.51 15.76 22.88
C LEU A 83 10.84 15.11 22.50
N GLU A 84 11.13 13.90 23.01
CA GLU A 84 12.34 13.16 22.64
C GLU A 84 12.36 12.86 21.13
N CYS A 85 11.26 12.33 20.59
CA CYS A 85 11.08 12.11 19.15
C CYS A 85 11.38 13.34 18.28
N ALA A 86 10.97 14.54 18.73
CA ALA A 86 11.18 15.77 17.96
C ALA A 86 12.63 16.26 18.05
N ASP A 87 13.26 16.11 19.22
CA ASP A 87 14.65 16.49 19.47
C ASP A 87 15.60 15.57 18.67
N ASP A 88 15.44 14.25 18.80
CA ASP A 88 16.20 13.26 18.04
C ASP A 88 16.04 13.43 16.53
N ARG A 89 14.83 13.81 16.06
CA ARG A 89 14.59 14.09 14.64
C ARG A 89 15.28 15.36 14.16
N ALA A 90 15.43 16.36 15.02
CA ALA A 90 16.20 17.57 14.71
C ALA A 90 17.70 17.25 14.65
N ASP A 91 18.19 16.44 15.57
CA ASP A 91 19.58 15.98 15.61
C ASP A 91 19.94 15.12 14.40
N LEU A 92 19.07 14.19 13.99
CA LEU A 92 19.27 13.42 12.77
C LEU A 92 19.27 14.33 11.53
N ALA A 93 18.37 15.31 11.45
CA ALA A 93 18.33 16.24 10.33
C ALA A 93 19.60 17.11 10.25
N LYS A 94 20.17 17.49 11.41
CA LYS A 94 21.46 18.16 11.50
C LYS A 94 22.59 17.25 11.03
N TYR A 95 22.65 16.02 11.55
CA TYR A 95 23.64 15.02 11.17
C TYR A 95 23.68 14.75 9.66
N VAL A 96 22.51 14.54 9.04
CA VAL A 96 22.38 14.35 7.59
C VAL A 96 22.91 15.55 6.80
N CYS A 97 22.73 16.77 7.32
CA CYS A 97 23.22 17.98 6.67
C CYS A 97 24.72 18.22 6.84
N GLU A 98 25.29 17.81 7.96
CA GLU A 98 26.74 17.84 8.20
C GLU A 98 27.47 16.81 7.33
N HIS A 99 26.81 15.71 6.96
CA HIS A 99 27.35 14.63 6.11
C HIS A 99 26.77 14.64 4.68
N GLN A 100 26.13 15.73 4.24
CA GLN A 100 25.38 15.76 2.98
C GLN A 100 26.23 15.39 1.75
N ASP A 101 27.51 15.75 1.75
CA ASP A 101 28.42 15.55 0.61
C ASP A 101 28.74 14.06 0.37
N SER A 102 28.75 13.24 1.43
CA SER A 102 28.89 11.78 1.32
C SER A 102 27.56 11.06 1.12
N LEU A 103 26.44 11.71 1.48
CA LEU A 103 25.10 11.12 1.41
C LEU A 103 24.43 11.29 0.05
N SER A 104 24.22 12.55 -0.37
CA SER A 104 23.49 12.84 -1.61
C SER A 104 23.59 14.29 -2.05
N SER A 105 23.75 14.47 -3.36
CA SER A 105 23.72 15.76 -4.02
C SER A 105 22.37 16.50 -3.87
N LYS A 106 21.29 15.78 -3.57
CA LYS A 106 19.91 16.29 -3.48
C LYS A 106 19.60 16.95 -2.13
N LEU A 107 20.53 16.94 -1.18
CA LEU A 107 20.31 17.46 0.18
C LEU A 107 20.59 18.96 0.33
N LYS A 108 21.33 19.58 -0.60
CA LYS A 108 21.79 20.97 -0.51
C LYS A 108 20.66 21.95 -0.19
N GLU A 109 19.59 21.92 -0.98
CA GLU A 109 18.44 22.81 -0.80
C GLU A 109 17.66 22.56 0.51
N CYS A 110 17.75 21.35 1.06
CA CYS A 110 17.09 21.02 2.32
C CYS A 110 17.86 21.57 3.53
N CYS A 111 19.20 21.58 3.45
CA CYS A 111 20.07 21.90 4.58
C CYS A 111 20.09 23.39 4.96
N ASP A 112 19.68 24.26 4.03
CA ASP A 112 19.52 25.70 4.26
C ASP A 112 18.16 26.07 4.88
N LYS A 113 17.25 25.10 5.04
CA LYS A 113 15.90 25.36 5.57
C LYS A 113 15.85 25.38 7.10
N PRO A 114 14.84 26.03 7.71
CA PRO A 114 14.55 25.92 9.14
C PRO A 114 14.25 24.47 9.56
N VAL A 115 14.50 24.11 10.82
CA VAL A 115 14.51 22.70 11.31
C VAL A 115 13.34 21.85 10.86
N LEU A 116 12.09 22.31 10.99
CA LEU A 116 10.91 21.52 10.60
C LEU A 116 10.82 21.32 9.08
N GLU A 117 11.08 22.39 8.32
CA GLU A 117 11.10 22.35 6.85
C GLU A 117 12.28 21.52 6.33
N LYS A 118 13.43 21.59 7.00
CA LYS A 118 14.61 20.78 6.73
C LYS A 118 14.31 19.30 6.91
N SER A 119 13.78 18.88 8.07
CA SER A 119 13.42 17.48 8.32
C SER A 119 12.37 16.98 7.33
N HIS A 120 11.43 17.83 6.91
CA HIS A 120 10.45 17.47 5.89
C HIS A 120 11.08 17.34 4.50
N CYS A 121 11.88 18.32 4.09
CA CYS A 121 12.59 18.30 2.80
C CYS A 121 13.52 17.09 2.69
N ILE A 122 14.29 16.78 3.74
CA ILE A 122 15.14 15.59 3.79
C ILE A 122 14.29 14.34 3.57
N ALA A 123 13.16 14.20 4.24
CA ALA A 123 12.31 13.01 4.10
C ALA A 123 11.70 12.86 2.70
N GLU A 124 11.42 13.96 2.01
CA GLU A 124 10.84 14.00 0.66
C GLU A 124 11.88 14.10 -0.46
N ALA A 125 13.17 14.23 -0.14
CA ALA A 125 14.21 14.38 -1.15
C ALA A 125 14.22 13.18 -2.12
N GLU A 126 14.45 13.46 -3.39
CA GLU A 126 14.54 12.44 -4.44
C GLU A 126 15.77 11.53 -4.24
N ASN A 127 15.73 10.36 -4.87
CA ASN A 127 16.88 9.47 -4.92
C ASN A 127 18.05 10.16 -5.67
N ASP A 128 19.28 10.01 -5.17
CA ASP A 128 20.45 10.44 -5.92
C ASP A 128 20.76 9.47 -7.07
N GLU A 129 21.69 9.87 -7.94
CA GLU A 129 22.16 9.04 -9.04
C GLU A 129 22.92 7.81 -8.53
N VAL A 130 22.63 6.64 -9.12
CA VAL A 130 23.33 5.38 -8.85
C VAL A 130 24.80 5.54 -9.27
N PRO A 131 25.78 5.23 -8.39
CA PRO A 131 27.19 5.29 -8.75
C PRO A 131 27.52 4.39 -9.94
N ALA A 132 28.37 4.86 -10.85
CA ALA A 132 28.71 4.14 -12.08
C ALA A 132 29.72 2.99 -11.86
N ASP A 133 30.41 2.99 -10.73
CA ASP A 133 31.56 2.15 -10.37
C ASP A 133 31.21 1.01 -9.40
N LEU A 134 29.92 0.64 -9.29
CA LEU A 134 29.49 -0.47 -8.43
C LEU A 134 29.93 -1.82 -9.00
N SER A 135 30.57 -2.64 -8.17
CA SER A 135 30.89 -4.04 -8.50
C SER A 135 29.61 -4.84 -8.80
N PRO A 136 29.70 -5.90 -9.63
CA PRO A 136 28.60 -6.82 -9.83
C PRO A 136 28.16 -7.44 -8.50
N LEU A 137 26.87 -7.39 -8.21
CA LEU A 137 26.30 -7.97 -6.98
C LEU A 137 26.64 -9.48 -6.85
N ALA A 138 26.71 -10.19 -7.98
CA ALA A 138 27.05 -11.60 -8.01
C ALA A 138 28.42 -11.90 -7.39
N ALA A 139 29.39 -10.97 -7.45
CA ALA A 139 30.73 -11.19 -6.92
C ALA A 139 30.69 -11.55 -5.42
N ASP A 140 29.93 -10.79 -4.63
CA ASP A 140 29.90 -10.93 -3.16
C ASP A 140 28.80 -11.89 -2.68
N PHE A 141 27.71 -12.04 -3.45
CA PHE A 141 26.51 -12.76 -3.00
C PHE A 141 26.23 -14.06 -3.75
N VAL A 142 27.05 -14.41 -4.74
CA VAL A 142 26.93 -15.64 -5.54
C VAL A 142 28.28 -16.29 -5.82
N GLU A 143 29.28 -15.56 -6.29
CA GLU A 143 30.55 -16.15 -6.75
C GLU A 143 31.55 -16.37 -5.60
N ASP A 144 31.42 -15.59 -4.51
CA ASP A 144 32.25 -15.75 -3.32
C ASP A 144 32.03 -17.13 -2.68
N LYS A 145 33.14 -17.83 -2.42
CA LYS A 145 33.15 -19.15 -1.77
C LYS A 145 32.71 -19.08 -0.31
N ASP A 146 32.84 -17.90 0.31
CA ASP A 146 32.53 -17.67 1.70
C ASP A 146 31.08 -17.22 1.93
N VAL A 147 30.19 -17.18 0.92
CA VAL A 147 28.76 -16.79 1.09
C VAL A 147 28.09 -17.52 2.26
N CYS A 148 28.18 -18.86 2.31
CA CYS A 148 27.56 -19.62 3.40
C CYS A 148 28.23 -19.42 4.75
N LYS A 149 29.55 -19.17 4.76
CA LYS A 149 30.30 -18.86 5.98
C LYS A 149 29.87 -17.49 6.53
N ASN A 150 29.87 -16.47 5.68
CA ASN A 150 29.44 -15.11 6.02
C ASN A 150 27.98 -15.08 6.50
N TYR A 151 27.10 -15.86 5.84
CA TYR A 151 25.71 -16.03 6.26
C TYR A 151 25.59 -16.70 7.64
N ALA A 152 26.39 -17.74 7.92
CA ALA A 152 26.33 -18.45 9.20
C ALA A 152 26.96 -17.66 10.37
N GLU A 153 28.06 -16.96 10.12
CA GLU A 153 28.81 -16.21 11.15
C GLU A 153 28.15 -14.87 11.50
N ALA A 154 27.53 -14.20 10.52
CA ALA A 154 26.99 -12.85 10.70
C ALA A 154 25.71 -12.63 9.88
N LYS A 155 24.71 -13.51 10.03
CA LYS A 155 23.44 -13.52 9.29
C LYS A 155 22.83 -12.12 9.08
N ASP A 156 22.58 -11.39 10.16
CA ASP A 156 21.89 -10.09 10.10
C ASP A 156 22.71 -9.02 9.36
N VAL A 157 24.04 -9.01 9.56
CA VAL A 157 24.94 -8.08 8.86
C VAL A 157 25.02 -8.45 7.39
N PHE A 158 25.18 -9.73 7.07
CA PHE A 158 25.29 -10.22 5.69
C PHE A 158 24.01 -9.92 4.88
N LEU A 159 22.83 -10.21 5.45
CA LEU A 159 21.55 -9.88 4.84
C LEU A 159 21.30 -8.37 4.77
N GLY A 160 21.76 -7.61 5.77
CA GLY A 160 21.71 -6.14 5.76
C GLY A 160 22.55 -5.56 4.62
N THR A 161 23.77 -6.06 4.40
CA THR A 161 24.64 -5.67 3.30
C THR A 161 24.03 -6.06 1.96
N PHE A 162 23.46 -7.28 1.83
CA PHE A 162 22.72 -7.68 0.63
C PHE A 162 21.60 -6.69 0.32
N LEU A 163 20.80 -6.34 1.33
CA LEU A 163 19.69 -5.42 1.18
C LEU A 163 20.15 -4.02 0.76
N TYR A 164 21.23 -3.52 1.35
CA TYR A 164 21.85 -2.24 0.98
C TYR A 164 22.38 -2.26 -0.46
N GLU A 165 23.19 -3.25 -0.82
CA GLU A 165 23.80 -3.36 -2.15
C GLU A 165 22.74 -3.57 -3.24
N TYR A 166 21.73 -4.41 -3.00
CA TYR A 166 20.63 -4.60 -3.95
C TYR A 166 19.82 -3.31 -4.11
N SER A 167 19.49 -2.64 -3.00
CA SER A 167 18.62 -1.46 -3.03
C SER A 167 19.25 -0.25 -3.73
N ARG A 168 20.54 0.03 -3.47
CA ARG A 168 21.23 1.17 -4.11
C ARG A 168 21.40 1.01 -5.63
N ARG A 169 21.35 -0.24 -6.13
CA ARG A 169 21.39 -0.55 -7.58
C ARG A 169 20.02 -0.48 -8.25
N HIS A 170 18.93 -0.54 -7.48
CA HIS A 170 17.57 -0.69 -7.99
C HIS A 170 16.59 0.38 -7.44
N PRO A 171 16.78 1.68 -7.77
CA PRO A 171 15.86 2.75 -7.36
C PRO A 171 14.46 2.65 -7.99
N GLU A 172 14.30 1.87 -9.06
CA GLU A 172 13.03 1.61 -9.74
C GLU A 172 12.12 0.62 -8.99
N TYR A 173 12.69 -0.21 -8.10
CA TYR A 173 11.92 -1.16 -7.31
C TYR A 173 11.35 -0.51 -6.04
N SER A 174 10.23 -1.05 -5.56
CA SER A 174 9.72 -0.63 -4.26
C SER A 174 10.60 -1.24 -3.15
N PRO A 175 10.77 -0.56 -2.00
CA PRO A 175 11.45 -1.14 -0.85
C PRO A 175 10.83 -2.49 -0.42
N LEU A 176 9.50 -2.64 -0.48
CA LEU A 176 8.82 -3.89 -0.14
C LEU A 176 9.15 -5.03 -1.11
N LEU A 177 9.33 -4.75 -2.41
CA LEU A 177 9.77 -5.75 -3.38
C LEU A 177 11.21 -6.20 -3.09
N ILE A 178 12.09 -5.26 -2.78
CA ILE A 178 13.48 -5.57 -2.43
C ILE A 178 13.52 -6.42 -1.14
N LEU A 179 12.67 -6.14 -0.14
CA LEU A 179 12.52 -7.00 1.03
C LEU A 179 12.03 -8.41 0.67
N ARG A 180 11.12 -8.55 -0.32
CA ARG A 180 10.71 -9.88 -0.83
C ARG A 180 11.88 -10.63 -1.46
N MET A 181 12.73 -9.95 -2.22
CA MET A 181 13.95 -10.54 -2.80
C MET A 181 14.95 -10.94 -1.72
N ALA A 182 15.15 -10.12 -0.69
CA ALA A 182 16.02 -10.44 0.44
C ALA A 182 15.51 -11.67 1.22
N LYS A 183 14.21 -11.78 1.48
CA LYS A 183 13.61 -12.99 2.08
C LYS A 183 13.77 -14.23 1.20
N LYS A 184 13.62 -14.08 -0.12
CA LYS A 184 13.85 -15.15 -1.09
C LYS A 184 15.31 -15.59 -1.09
N TYR A 185 16.25 -14.65 -1.03
CA TYR A 185 17.68 -14.91 -0.91
C TYR A 185 18.01 -15.65 0.39
N GLU A 186 17.53 -15.15 1.54
CA GLU A 186 17.67 -15.78 2.85
C GLU A 186 17.16 -17.23 2.82
N GLY A 187 15.93 -17.47 2.37
CA GLY A 187 15.37 -18.82 2.29
C GLY A 187 16.13 -19.75 1.32
N THR A 188 16.70 -19.20 0.25
CA THR A 188 17.59 -19.96 -0.65
C THR A 188 18.89 -20.34 0.06
N LEU A 189 19.52 -19.43 0.81
CA LEU A 189 20.73 -19.74 1.58
C LEU A 189 20.47 -20.75 2.69
N GLU A 190 19.37 -20.61 3.45
CA GLU A 190 18.97 -21.60 4.47
C GLU A 190 18.86 -23.01 3.90
N LYS A 191 18.30 -23.13 2.69
CA LYS A 191 18.21 -24.41 1.98
C LYS A 191 19.55 -24.87 1.43
N CYS A 192 20.28 -24.00 0.72
CA CYS A 192 21.45 -24.37 -0.07
C CYS A 192 22.71 -24.60 0.76
N CYS A 193 22.91 -23.82 1.81
CA CYS A 193 24.08 -23.97 2.70
C CYS A 193 24.08 -25.29 3.49
N ALA A 194 22.96 -26.02 3.52
CA ALA A 194 22.85 -27.36 4.10
C ALA A 194 23.08 -28.50 3.09
N THR A 195 23.35 -28.19 1.81
CA THR A 195 23.53 -29.19 0.75
C THR A 195 25.00 -29.59 0.56
N ALA A 196 25.24 -30.67 -0.18
CA ALA A 196 26.60 -31.13 -0.50
C ALA A 196 27.38 -30.19 -1.44
N ASP A 197 26.66 -29.40 -2.25
CA ASP A 197 27.23 -28.36 -3.12
C ASP A 197 26.42 -27.06 -2.95
N PRO A 198 26.73 -26.26 -1.90
CA PRO A 198 26.01 -25.02 -1.65
C PRO A 198 26.05 -24.04 -2.82
N HIS A 199 27.24 -23.82 -3.40
CA HIS A 199 27.42 -22.88 -4.51
C HIS A 199 26.61 -23.30 -5.73
N GLY A 200 26.68 -24.57 -6.15
CA GLY A 200 25.84 -25.07 -7.24
C GLY A 200 24.33 -24.91 -6.98
N CYS A 201 23.90 -24.96 -5.71
CA CYS A 201 22.50 -24.76 -5.32
C CYS A 201 22.05 -23.29 -5.39
N TYR A 202 22.83 -22.32 -4.88
CA TYR A 202 22.44 -20.90 -4.88
C TYR A 202 22.94 -20.10 -6.09
N ALA A 203 23.74 -20.70 -7.00
CA ALA A 203 24.36 -20.03 -8.14
C ALA A 203 23.40 -19.21 -9.03
N LYS A 204 22.11 -19.57 -9.06
CA LYS A 204 21.07 -18.91 -9.88
C LYS A 204 20.07 -18.07 -9.06
N VAL A 205 20.37 -17.80 -7.79
CA VAL A 205 19.41 -17.14 -6.88
C VAL A 205 18.96 -15.76 -7.38
N LEU A 206 19.84 -15.01 -8.06
CA LEU A 206 19.48 -13.71 -8.61
C LEU A 206 18.51 -13.82 -9.79
N ASP A 207 18.61 -14.88 -10.61
CA ASP A 207 17.68 -15.14 -11.72
C ASP A 207 16.27 -15.45 -11.19
N GLU A 208 16.17 -16.06 -10.01
CA GLU A 208 14.89 -16.36 -9.35
C GLU A 208 14.14 -15.11 -8.87
N PHE A 209 14.74 -13.92 -8.93
CA PHE A 209 14.07 -12.67 -8.60
C PHE A 209 13.20 -12.13 -9.74
N GLN A 210 13.47 -12.50 -10.99
CA GLN A 210 12.73 -11.98 -12.14
C GLN A 210 11.20 -12.20 -12.02
N PRO A 211 10.69 -13.38 -11.63
CA PRO A 211 9.26 -13.57 -11.41
C PRO A 211 8.66 -12.69 -10.29
N LEU A 212 9.47 -12.31 -9.29
CA LEU A 212 9.03 -11.41 -8.21
C LEU A 212 8.82 -9.97 -8.69
N VAL A 213 9.49 -9.58 -9.79
CA VAL A 213 9.38 -8.26 -10.45
C VAL A 213 8.28 -8.26 -11.52
N GLU A 214 8.28 -9.24 -12.41
CA GLU A 214 7.39 -9.27 -13.57
C GLU A 214 5.93 -9.40 -13.18
N LYS A 215 5.63 -10.24 -12.18
CA LYS A 215 4.26 -10.44 -11.68
C LYS A 215 3.62 -9.13 -11.19
N PRO A 216 4.22 -8.36 -10.26
CA PRO A 216 3.64 -7.10 -9.83
C PRO A 216 3.67 -6.01 -10.90
N GLN A 217 4.68 -5.97 -11.76
CA GLN A 217 4.71 -5.00 -12.86
C GLN A 217 3.55 -5.22 -13.84
N THR A 218 3.28 -6.48 -14.19
CA THR A 218 2.14 -6.87 -15.03
C THR A 218 0.82 -6.46 -14.37
N LEU A 219 0.64 -6.77 -13.08
CA LEU A 219 -0.55 -6.40 -12.32
C LEU A 219 -0.77 -4.88 -12.30
N VAL A 220 0.29 -4.09 -12.08
CA VAL A 220 0.20 -2.62 -12.06
C VAL A 220 -0.19 -2.09 -13.44
N ASN A 221 0.41 -2.62 -14.52
CA ASN A 221 0.10 -2.21 -15.89
C ASN A 221 -1.36 -2.52 -16.27
N GLU A 222 -1.85 -3.72 -15.96
CA GLU A 222 -3.24 -4.11 -16.20
C GLU A 222 -4.23 -3.23 -15.43
N ASN A 223 -3.95 -2.95 -14.15
CA ASN A 223 -4.81 -2.10 -13.34
C ASN A 223 -4.77 -0.63 -13.81
N CYS A 224 -3.62 -0.15 -14.29
CA CYS A 224 -3.53 1.19 -14.88
C CYS A 224 -4.27 1.29 -16.21
N ALA A 225 -4.18 0.29 -17.09
CA ALA A 225 -4.98 0.24 -18.31
C ALA A 225 -6.49 0.21 -18.01
N LEU A 226 -6.90 -0.54 -16.98
CA LEU A 226 -8.29 -0.55 -16.51
C LEU A 226 -8.72 0.81 -15.95
N PHE A 227 -7.84 1.47 -15.19
CA PHE A 227 -8.08 2.82 -14.67
C PHE A 227 -8.24 3.85 -15.79
N GLU A 228 -7.37 3.83 -16.79
CA GLU A 228 -7.44 4.72 -17.96
C GLU A 228 -8.74 4.52 -18.74
N LYS A 229 -9.19 3.27 -18.88
CA LYS A 229 -10.45 2.93 -19.57
C LYS A 229 -11.71 3.36 -18.80
N LEU A 230 -11.71 3.21 -17.48
CA LEU A 230 -12.92 3.38 -16.66
C LEU A 230 -13.00 4.73 -15.94
N GLY A 231 -11.89 5.47 -15.87
CA GLY A 231 -11.73 6.59 -14.96
C GLY A 231 -11.74 6.16 -13.48
N GLU A 232 -11.55 7.13 -12.58
CA GLU A 232 -11.41 6.83 -11.14
C GLU A 232 -12.65 6.15 -10.56
N TYR A 233 -13.85 6.69 -10.79
CA TYR A 233 -15.07 6.12 -10.20
C TYR A 233 -15.38 4.72 -10.73
N GLY A 234 -15.21 4.47 -12.03
CA GLY A 234 -15.40 3.14 -12.61
C GLY A 234 -14.36 2.14 -12.10
N PHE A 235 -13.11 2.55 -11.96
CA PHE A 235 -12.05 1.72 -11.38
C PHE A 235 -12.29 1.40 -9.90
N GLN A 236 -12.78 2.35 -9.10
CA GLN A 236 -13.22 2.09 -7.72
C GLN A 236 -14.31 1.02 -7.67
N ASN A 237 -15.29 1.05 -8.59
CA ASN A 237 -16.36 0.05 -8.64
C ASN A 237 -15.81 -1.34 -9.01
N ALA A 238 -14.86 -1.43 -9.94
CA ALA A 238 -14.18 -2.68 -10.27
C ALA A 238 -13.43 -3.25 -9.04
N LEU A 239 -12.77 -2.39 -8.27
CA LEU A 239 -12.11 -2.77 -7.02
C LEU A 239 -13.11 -3.20 -5.93
N ILE A 240 -14.25 -2.52 -5.83
CA ILE A 240 -15.34 -2.90 -4.90
C ILE A 240 -15.80 -4.33 -5.19
N VAL A 241 -16.09 -4.65 -6.45
CA VAL A 241 -16.51 -6.00 -6.83
C VAL A 241 -15.41 -7.00 -6.49
N ARG A 242 -14.15 -6.70 -6.85
CA ARG A 242 -13.00 -7.58 -6.59
C ARG A 242 -12.80 -7.86 -5.10
N TYR A 243 -12.75 -6.82 -4.25
CA TYR A 243 -12.49 -6.98 -2.82
C TYR A 243 -13.69 -7.51 -2.05
N THR A 244 -14.93 -7.22 -2.49
CA THR A 244 -16.12 -7.83 -1.89
C THR A 244 -16.16 -9.32 -2.18
N LYS A 245 -15.78 -9.77 -3.38
CA LYS A 245 -15.66 -11.21 -3.67
C LYS A 245 -14.57 -11.92 -2.86
N LYS A 246 -13.44 -11.24 -2.63
CA LYS A 246 -12.31 -11.76 -1.84
C LYS A 246 -12.58 -11.84 -0.34
N ALA A 247 -13.35 -10.89 0.20
CA ALA A 247 -13.59 -10.76 1.63
C ALA A 247 -15.04 -10.28 1.91
N PRO A 248 -16.07 -11.07 1.53
CA PRO A 248 -17.48 -10.66 1.61
C PRO A 248 -17.97 -10.48 3.05
N SER A 249 -17.31 -11.12 4.04
CA SER A 249 -17.63 -10.96 5.46
C SER A 249 -17.24 -9.57 6.02
N MET A 250 -16.37 -8.82 5.33
CA MET A 250 -15.99 -7.47 5.73
C MET A 250 -17.18 -6.51 5.73
N SER A 251 -17.18 -5.52 6.62
CA SER A 251 -18.25 -4.52 6.66
C SER A 251 -18.32 -3.72 5.35
N THR A 252 -19.53 -3.34 4.95
CA THR A 252 -19.75 -2.56 3.72
C THR A 252 -19.05 -1.20 3.75
N PRO A 253 -19.09 -0.42 4.85
CA PRO A 253 -18.30 0.80 4.96
C PRO A 253 -16.80 0.56 4.75
N THR A 254 -16.23 -0.50 5.32
CA THR A 254 -14.80 -0.82 5.17
C THR A 254 -14.45 -1.16 3.73
N LEU A 255 -15.24 -1.99 3.05
CA LEU A 255 -15.02 -2.35 1.65
C LEU A 255 -15.09 -1.12 0.73
N VAL A 256 -16.06 -0.23 0.96
CA VAL A 256 -16.14 1.04 0.21
C VAL A 256 -14.95 1.94 0.50
N GLU A 257 -14.54 2.12 1.76
CA GLU A 257 -13.38 2.95 2.15
C GLU A 257 -12.09 2.45 1.48
N VAL A 258 -11.81 1.15 1.61
CA VAL A 258 -10.60 0.50 1.08
C VAL A 258 -10.57 0.61 -0.44
N SER A 259 -11.64 0.21 -1.13
CA SER A 259 -11.67 0.22 -2.59
C SER A 259 -11.64 1.64 -3.18
N ARG A 260 -12.30 2.61 -2.54
CA ARG A 260 -12.20 4.02 -2.96
C ARG A 260 -10.78 4.55 -2.80
N THR A 261 -10.12 4.21 -1.70
CA THR A 261 -8.75 4.65 -1.44
C THR A 261 -7.76 4.00 -2.41
N MET A 262 -7.94 2.71 -2.72
CA MET A 262 -7.19 2.04 -3.79
C MET A 262 -7.44 2.68 -5.16
N GLY A 263 -8.67 3.08 -5.48
CA GLY A 263 -8.96 3.72 -6.76
C GLY A 263 -8.22 5.06 -6.96
N LYS A 264 -8.00 5.82 -5.87
CA LYS A 264 -7.20 7.06 -5.90
C LYS A 264 -5.72 6.81 -6.16
N ILE A 265 -5.22 5.60 -5.91
CA ILE A 265 -3.84 5.22 -6.26
C ILE A 265 -3.68 5.27 -7.77
N GLY A 266 -4.69 4.85 -8.54
CA GLY A 266 -4.69 4.96 -10.00
C GLY A 266 -4.44 6.40 -10.48
N ALA A 267 -5.18 7.36 -9.91
CA ALA A 267 -5.03 8.79 -10.23
C ALA A 267 -3.67 9.38 -9.85
N LYS A 268 -2.99 8.79 -8.86
CA LYS A 268 -1.65 9.22 -8.40
C LYS A 268 -0.54 8.57 -9.22
N CYS A 269 -0.59 7.25 -9.40
CA CYS A 269 0.53 6.46 -9.90
C CYS A 269 0.47 6.16 -11.39
N CYS A 270 -0.71 5.97 -12.00
CA CYS A 270 -0.80 5.53 -13.39
C CYS A 270 -0.33 6.59 -14.41
N LYS A 271 -0.39 7.87 -14.02
CA LYS A 271 0.15 8.99 -14.80
C LYS A 271 1.67 9.15 -14.72
N LEU A 272 2.34 8.39 -13.85
CA LEU A 272 3.80 8.43 -13.76
C LEU A 272 4.42 7.63 -14.92
N GLU A 273 5.70 7.88 -15.16
CA GLU A 273 6.52 7.10 -16.08
C GLU A 273 6.46 5.60 -15.70
N PRO A 274 6.43 4.68 -16.68
CA PRO A 274 6.25 3.25 -16.43
C PRO A 274 7.15 2.67 -15.33
N VAL A 275 8.42 3.09 -15.29
CA VAL A 275 9.42 2.65 -14.30
C VAL A 275 9.12 3.09 -12.87
N LYS A 276 8.33 4.16 -12.66
CA LYS A 276 7.95 4.67 -11.33
C LYS A 276 6.59 4.14 -10.83
N ARG A 277 5.80 3.54 -11.72
CA ARG A 277 4.41 3.11 -11.41
C ARG A 277 4.38 2.04 -10.34
N MET A 278 5.24 1.03 -10.44
CA MET A 278 5.25 -0.10 -9.51
C MET A 278 5.60 0.35 -8.10
N SER A 279 6.70 1.09 -7.94
CA SER A 279 7.13 1.61 -6.63
C SER A 279 6.04 2.49 -6.01
N CYS A 280 5.48 3.43 -6.76
CA CYS A 280 4.37 4.27 -6.31
C CYS A 280 3.14 3.45 -5.88
N ALA A 281 2.72 2.47 -6.69
CA ALA A 281 1.53 1.69 -6.43
C ALA A 281 1.71 0.79 -5.20
N GLU A 282 2.85 0.12 -5.06
CA GLU A 282 3.13 -0.78 -3.94
C GLU A 282 3.21 -0.03 -2.61
N ASP A 283 3.86 1.14 -2.59
CA ASP A 283 3.93 2.01 -1.43
C ASP A 283 2.52 2.37 -0.94
N PHE A 284 1.63 2.87 -1.82
CA PHE A 284 0.27 3.23 -1.40
C PHE A 284 -0.61 2.02 -1.08
N LEU A 285 -0.47 0.92 -1.82
CA LEU A 285 -1.24 -0.29 -1.55
C LEU A 285 -0.90 -0.86 -0.16
N SER A 286 0.37 -0.78 0.26
CA SER A 286 0.76 -1.19 1.61
C SER A 286 0.00 -0.41 2.68
N LEU A 287 -0.19 0.90 2.49
CA LEU A 287 -0.91 1.77 3.41
C LEU A 287 -2.40 1.39 3.49
N VAL A 288 -3.03 1.16 2.33
CA VAL A 288 -4.46 0.85 2.29
C VAL A 288 -4.75 -0.55 2.82
N LEU A 289 -3.89 -1.53 2.52
CA LEU A 289 -4.01 -2.88 3.06
C LEU A 289 -3.74 -2.90 4.56
N ASN A 290 -2.78 -2.11 5.06
CA ASN A 290 -2.60 -1.95 6.50
C ASN A 290 -3.86 -1.38 7.16
N ARG A 291 -4.45 -0.33 6.57
CA ARG A 291 -5.71 0.24 7.06
C ARG A 291 -6.82 -0.80 7.13
N MET A 292 -6.93 -1.66 6.12
CA MET A 292 -7.87 -2.79 6.12
C MET A 292 -7.59 -3.75 7.27
N CYS A 293 -6.32 -4.09 7.52
CA CYS A 293 -5.91 -4.95 8.64
C CYS A 293 -6.23 -4.32 10.01
N VAL A 294 -5.95 -3.03 10.23
CA VAL A 294 -6.28 -2.33 11.49
C VAL A 294 -7.78 -2.36 11.77
N LEU A 295 -8.61 -2.17 10.73
CA LEU A 295 -10.06 -2.21 10.86
C LEU A 295 -10.56 -3.62 11.15
N HIS A 296 -9.93 -4.63 10.56
CA HIS A 296 -10.28 -6.04 10.76
C HIS A 296 -9.83 -6.57 12.12
N GLU A 297 -8.68 -6.15 12.65
CA GLU A 297 -8.20 -6.54 13.98
C GLU A 297 -9.21 -6.16 15.08
N LYS A 298 -9.88 -5.02 14.94
CA LYS A 298 -10.93 -4.58 15.88
C LYS A 298 -12.20 -5.41 15.81
N THR A 299 -12.47 -6.04 14.68
CA THR A 299 -13.67 -6.87 14.47
C THR A 299 -13.33 -7.97 13.46
N PRO A 300 -12.66 -9.05 13.89
CA PRO A 300 -12.20 -10.09 12.98
C PRO A 300 -13.40 -10.87 12.42
N VAL A 301 -13.55 -10.86 11.10
CA VAL A 301 -14.73 -11.44 10.40
C VAL A 301 -14.36 -12.39 9.25
N SER A 302 -13.07 -12.57 8.96
CA SER A 302 -12.59 -13.39 7.85
C SER A 302 -11.20 -13.94 8.15
N GLU A 303 -11.07 -15.27 8.17
CA GLU A 303 -9.79 -15.96 8.38
C GLU A 303 -8.80 -15.70 7.24
N LYS A 304 -9.28 -15.56 6.01
CA LYS A 304 -8.45 -15.23 4.84
C LYS A 304 -7.81 -13.85 4.99
N VAL A 305 -8.59 -12.88 5.49
CA VAL A 305 -8.06 -11.54 5.81
C VAL A 305 -7.10 -11.61 6.99
N THR A 306 -7.42 -12.37 8.05
CA THR A 306 -6.50 -12.61 9.17
C THR A 306 -5.16 -13.10 8.65
N LYS A 307 -5.16 -14.18 7.86
CA LYS A 307 -3.95 -14.77 7.28
C LYS A 307 -3.11 -13.74 6.53
N CYS A 308 -3.69 -13.03 5.56
CA CYS A 308 -2.93 -12.04 4.79
C CYS A 308 -2.43 -10.85 5.65
N CYS A 309 -3.13 -10.51 6.73
CA CYS A 309 -2.71 -9.44 7.62
C CYS A 309 -1.56 -9.83 8.55
N THR A 310 -1.50 -11.09 8.98
CA THR A 310 -0.58 -11.54 10.05
C THR A 310 0.57 -12.44 9.59
N GLU A 311 0.46 -13.12 8.44
CA GLU A 311 1.46 -14.12 8.01
C GLU A 311 2.80 -13.48 7.61
N SER A 312 2.76 -12.41 6.80
CA SER A 312 3.95 -11.67 6.40
C SER A 312 3.55 -10.27 5.96
N LEU A 313 4.11 -9.25 6.63
CA LEU A 313 3.93 -7.86 6.22
C LEU A 313 4.39 -7.64 4.76
N VAL A 314 5.54 -8.19 4.44
CA VAL A 314 6.24 -8.04 3.15
C VAL A 314 5.44 -8.71 2.02
N ASP A 315 4.75 -9.81 2.32
CA ASP A 315 3.90 -10.55 1.37
C ASP A 315 2.42 -10.22 1.47
N ARG A 316 2.03 -9.25 2.33
CA ARG A 316 0.63 -8.84 2.52
C ARG A 316 -0.02 -8.47 1.19
N ARG A 317 0.62 -7.63 0.38
CA ARG A 317 0.07 -7.20 -0.92
C ARG A 317 -0.07 -8.37 -1.91
N PRO A 318 0.96 -9.21 -2.14
CA PRO A 318 0.81 -10.46 -2.88
C PRO A 318 -0.33 -11.35 -2.36
N CYS A 319 -0.41 -11.60 -1.05
CA CYS A 319 -1.44 -12.43 -0.43
C CYS A 319 -2.85 -11.93 -0.77
N PHE A 320 -3.14 -10.64 -0.55
CA PHE A 320 -4.43 -10.05 -0.92
C PHE A 320 -4.71 -10.11 -2.43
N SER A 321 -3.67 -10.01 -3.26
CA SER A 321 -3.80 -10.12 -4.73
C SER A 321 -4.21 -11.52 -5.15
N GLU A 322 -3.73 -12.55 -4.43
CA GLU A 322 -3.96 -13.97 -4.69
C GLU A 322 -5.24 -14.52 -4.07
N LEU A 323 -5.89 -13.80 -3.14
CA LEU A 323 -7.19 -14.22 -2.61
C LEU A 323 -8.20 -14.48 -3.73
N GLU A 324 -8.81 -15.65 -3.76
CA GLU A 324 -9.88 -15.94 -4.70
C GLU A 324 -11.25 -15.56 -4.12
N VAL A 325 -12.33 -15.85 -4.87
CA VAL A 325 -13.70 -15.71 -4.36
C VAL A 325 -13.84 -16.56 -3.10
N ASP A 326 -14.48 -16.00 -2.08
CA ASP A 326 -14.69 -16.74 -0.84
C ASP A 326 -15.83 -17.76 -0.95
N GLU A 327 -15.51 -18.98 -1.39
CA GLU A 327 -16.50 -20.06 -1.55
C GLU A 327 -17.11 -20.56 -0.22
N THR A 328 -16.52 -20.23 0.94
CA THR A 328 -17.10 -20.57 2.26
C THR A 328 -18.12 -19.53 2.72
N TYR A 329 -18.24 -18.40 2.02
CA TYR A 329 -19.17 -17.36 2.36
C TYR A 329 -20.61 -17.76 2.03
N VAL A 330 -21.48 -17.73 3.04
CA VAL A 330 -22.92 -17.88 2.85
C VAL A 330 -23.48 -16.54 2.37
N PRO A 331 -24.06 -16.45 1.16
CA PRO A 331 -24.58 -15.20 0.63
C PRO A 331 -25.60 -14.57 1.57
N LYS A 332 -25.47 -13.27 1.80
CA LYS A 332 -26.45 -12.53 2.60
C LYS A 332 -27.83 -12.60 1.94
N GLU A 333 -28.87 -12.81 2.72
CA GLU A 333 -30.25 -12.75 2.21
C GLU A 333 -30.52 -11.38 1.55
N PHE A 334 -31.36 -11.38 0.52
CA PHE A 334 -31.75 -10.14 -0.14
C PHE A 334 -32.54 -9.27 0.84
N ASN A 335 -32.04 -8.08 1.14
CA ASN A 335 -32.78 -7.09 1.91
C ASN A 335 -33.23 -5.95 0.97
N ALA A 336 -34.54 -5.83 0.76
CA ALA A 336 -35.12 -4.80 -0.09
C ALA A 336 -34.76 -3.38 0.39
N GLU A 337 -34.72 -3.13 1.70
CA GLU A 337 -34.38 -1.83 2.27
C GLU A 337 -32.96 -1.37 1.90
N THR A 338 -32.05 -2.31 1.62
CA THR A 338 -30.69 -2.00 1.18
C THR A 338 -30.65 -1.40 -0.23
N PHE A 339 -31.71 -1.64 -1.01
CA PHE A 339 -31.92 -1.10 -2.35
C PHE A 339 -33.07 -0.08 -2.42
N THR A 340 -33.67 0.25 -1.28
CA THR A 340 -34.68 1.31 -1.15
C THR A 340 -33.98 2.63 -0.87
N PHE A 341 -34.21 3.60 -1.75
CA PHE A 341 -33.67 4.96 -1.62
C PHE A 341 -34.82 5.93 -1.41
N HIS A 342 -34.54 7.01 -0.69
CA HIS A 342 -35.52 8.07 -0.41
C HIS A 342 -35.08 9.36 -1.11
N ALA A 343 -35.98 10.34 -1.19
CA ALA A 343 -35.72 11.62 -1.82
C ALA A 343 -34.51 12.37 -1.24
N ASN A 344 -34.10 12.05 -0.01
CA ASN A 344 -32.91 12.61 0.63
C ASN A 344 -31.61 12.36 -0.17
N ILE A 345 -31.53 11.30 -1.00
CA ILE A 345 -30.35 11.05 -1.84
C ILE A 345 -30.14 12.16 -2.87
N CYS A 346 -31.21 12.84 -3.30
CA CYS A 346 -31.16 13.84 -4.37
C CYS A 346 -30.44 15.12 -3.95
N THR A 347 -30.48 15.45 -2.66
CA THR A 347 -29.84 16.64 -2.08
C THR A 347 -28.42 16.38 -1.59
N LEU A 348 -27.96 15.13 -1.59
CA LEU A 348 -26.61 14.80 -1.15
C LEU A 348 -25.55 15.38 -2.11
N PRO A 349 -24.36 15.75 -1.59
CA PRO A 349 -23.20 16.03 -2.43
C PRO A 349 -22.86 14.84 -3.33
N ASP A 350 -22.31 15.09 -4.52
CA ASP A 350 -22.02 14.03 -5.50
C ASP A 350 -21.13 12.92 -4.95
N LYS A 351 -20.17 13.26 -4.09
CA LYS A 351 -19.31 12.29 -3.41
C LYS A 351 -20.08 11.34 -2.50
N GLU A 352 -21.10 11.84 -1.80
CA GLU A 352 -21.94 11.02 -0.92
C GLU A 352 -22.92 10.17 -1.74
N LYS A 353 -23.47 10.71 -2.84
CA LYS A 353 -24.25 9.94 -3.82
C LYS A 353 -23.44 8.76 -4.38
N GLN A 354 -22.18 8.99 -4.73
CA GLN A 354 -21.26 7.94 -5.18
C GLN A 354 -21.03 6.87 -4.10
N ILE A 355 -20.83 7.27 -2.84
CA ILE A 355 -20.65 6.34 -1.72
C ILE A 355 -21.90 5.47 -1.55
N LYS A 356 -23.10 6.06 -1.61
CA LYS A 356 -24.37 5.31 -1.53
C LYS A 356 -24.52 4.29 -2.66
N LYS A 357 -24.21 4.67 -3.90
CA LYS A 357 -24.17 3.75 -5.06
C LYS A 357 -23.18 2.61 -4.85
N GLN A 358 -22.01 2.91 -4.30
CA GLN A 358 -20.96 1.95 -4.03
C GLN A 358 -21.31 1.00 -2.87
N SER A 359 -22.00 1.48 -1.84
CA SER A 359 -22.55 0.63 -0.78
C SER A 359 -23.58 -0.35 -1.32
N ALA A 360 -24.49 0.10 -2.20
CA ALA A 360 -25.44 -0.79 -2.86
C ALA A 360 -24.75 -1.86 -3.70
N LEU A 361 -23.67 -1.51 -4.42
CA LEU A 361 -22.86 -2.46 -5.19
C LEU A 361 -22.19 -3.53 -4.29
N VAL A 362 -21.67 -3.14 -3.12
CA VAL A 362 -21.12 -4.11 -2.16
C VAL A 362 -22.21 -5.08 -1.70
N GLU A 363 -23.37 -4.57 -1.30
CA GLU A 363 -24.48 -5.40 -0.80
C GLU A 363 -25.03 -6.32 -1.88
N LEU A 364 -25.05 -5.87 -3.13
CA LEU A 364 -25.39 -6.68 -4.30
C LEU A 364 -24.43 -7.86 -4.46
N VAL A 365 -23.12 -7.61 -4.37
CA VAL A 365 -22.11 -8.67 -4.47
C VAL A 365 -22.16 -9.60 -3.26
N LYS A 366 -22.47 -9.11 -2.05
CA LYS A 366 -22.70 -9.97 -0.87
C LYS A 366 -23.93 -10.85 -1.03
N HIS A 367 -24.97 -10.35 -1.67
CA HIS A 367 -26.15 -11.17 -1.97
C HIS A 367 -25.89 -12.18 -3.10
N LYS A 368 -25.12 -11.79 -4.12
CA LYS A 368 -24.80 -12.60 -5.30
C LYS A 368 -23.30 -12.59 -5.61
N PRO A 369 -22.47 -13.31 -4.82
CA PRO A 369 -21.01 -13.27 -4.98
C PRO A 369 -20.53 -13.84 -6.32
N LYS A 370 -21.34 -14.70 -6.95
CA LYS A 370 -21.06 -15.31 -8.26
C LYS A 370 -21.56 -14.49 -9.45
N ALA A 371 -22.19 -13.32 -9.21
CA ALA A 371 -22.65 -12.45 -10.30
C ALA A 371 -21.48 -12.03 -11.20
N THR A 372 -21.71 -12.05 -12.51
CA THR A 372 -20.72 -11.63 -13.51
C THR A 372 -20.60 -10.10 -13.51
N ASN A 373 -19.50 -9.59 -14.06
CA ASN A 373 -19.30 -8.14 -14.18
C ASN A 373 -20.39 -7.49 -15.06
N ASP A 374 -20.88 -8.20 -16.08
CA ASP A 374 -21.93 -7.70 -16.96
C ASP A 374 -23.29 -7.64 -16.25
N GLN A 375 -23.61 -8.63 -15.43
CA GLN A 375 -24.81 -8.61 -14.58
C GLN A 375 -24.77 -7.45 -13.59
N LEU A 376 -23.65 -7.29 -12.87
CA LEU A 376 -23.48 -6.19 -11.92
C LEU A 376 -23.55 -4.83 -12.62
N LYS A 377 -22.96 -4.71 -13.82
CA LYS A 377 -23.03 -3.48 -14.62
C LYS A 377 -24.46 -3.16 -15.06
N ALA A 378 -25.22 -4.16 -15.51
CA ALA A 378 -26.61 -3.99 -15.91
C ALA A 378 -27.46 -3.46 -14.74
N VAL A 379 -27.40 -4.13 -13.59
CA VAL A 379 -28.11 -3.72 -12.37
C VAL A 379 -27.73 -2.31 -11.93
N MET A 380 -26.43 -1.97 -11.91
CA MET A 380 -26.00 -0.63 -11.49
C MET A 380 -26.34 0.48 -12.50
N THR A 381 -26.52 0.14 -13.77
CA THR A 381 -26.98 1.06 -14.82
C THR A 381 -28.45 1.40 -14.62
N GLU A 382 -29.30 0.38 -14.45
CA GLU A 382 -30.71 0.56 -14.11
C GLU A 382 -30.87 1.32 -12.79
N PHE A 383 -30.07 0.98 -11.79
CA PHE A 383 -30.03 1.68 -10.51
C PHE A 383 -29.75 3.18 -10.66
N THR A 384 -28.75 3.53 -11.48
CA THR A 384 -28.40 4.94 -11.71
C THR A 384 -29.51 5.67 -12.46
N ALA A 385 -30.12 5.04 -13.47
CA ALA A 385 -31.24 5.62 -14.21
C ALA A 385 -32.47 5.84 -13.32
N PHE A 386 -32.77 4.90 -12.43
CA PHE A 386 -33.84 5.02 -11.42
C PHE A 386 -33.62 6.25 -10.51
N VAL A 387 -32.43 6.38 -9.93
CA VAL A 387 -32.12 7.53 -9.04
C VAL A 387 -32.22 8.84 -9.81
N GLU A 388 -31.71 8.91 -11.05
CA GLU A 388 -31.78 10.11 -11.87
C GLU A 388 -33.22 10.47 -12.28
N LYS A 389 -34.04 9.48 -12.63
CA LYS A 389 -35.46 9.64 -12.93
C LYS A 389 -36.20 10.21 -11.72
N CYS A 390 -36.07 9.58 -10.55
CA CYS A 390 -36.82 10.02 -9.37
C CYS A 390 -36.31 11.32 -8.76
N CYS A 391 -35.02 11.66 -8.90
CA CYS A 391 -34.54 12.97 -8.48
C CYS A 391 -35.01 14.13 -9.38
N LYS A 392 -35.48 13.85 -10.60
CA LYS A 392 -36.09 14.84 -11.51
C LYS A 392 -37.62 14.91 -11.41
N ALA A 393 -38.25 14.04 -10.63
CA ALA A 393 -39.70 14.03 -10.45
C ALA A 393 -40.16 15.22 -9.59
N ASP A 394 -41.40 15.64 -9.83
CA ASP A 394 -42.08 16.68 -9.04
C ASP A 394 -42.26 16.20 -7.59
N ASP A 395 -42.86 15.03 -7.40
CA ASP A 395 -42.87 14.30 -6.14
C ASP A 395 -41.82 13.19 -6.15
N LYS A 396 -40.67 13.50 -5.54
CA LYS A 396 -39.51 12.60 -5.50
C LYS A 396 -39.80 11.37 -4.64
N GLU A 397 -40.40 11.55 -3.47
CA GLU A 397 -40.62 10.45 -2.51
C GLU A 397 -41.66 9.46 -3.04
N ALA A 398 -42.71 9.97 -3.68
CA ALA A 398 -43.67 9.12 -4.38
C ALA A 398 -43.01 8.32 -5.50
N CYS A 399 -42.15 8.94 -6.33
CA CYS A 399 -41.41 8.23 -7.38
C CYS A 399 -40.52 7.12 -6.80
N PHE A 400 -39.74 7.40 -5.76
CA PHE A 400 -38.88 6.39 -5.13
C PHE A 400 -39.70 5.22 -4.56
N SER A 401 -40.86 5.50 -3.96
CA SER A 401 -41.75 4.50 -3.38
C SER A 401 -42.40 3.61 -4.45
N GLU A 402 -42.77 4.18 -5.60
CA GLU A 402 -43.43 3.43 -6.69
C GLU A 402 -42.44 2.65 -7.56
N GLU A 403 -41.30 3.27 -7.91
CA GLU A 403 -40.33 2.71 -8.85
C GLU A 403 -39.30 1.80 -8.15
N GLY A 404 -39.09 1.97 -6.84
CA GLY A 404 -38.15 1.17 -6.04
C GLY A 404 -38.42 -0.34 -6.10
N PRO A 405 -39.67 -0.81 -5.84
CA PRO A 405 -40.01 -2.23 -5.97
C PRO A 405 -39.78 -2.79 -7.39
N LYS A 406 -40.01 -1.98 -8.43
CA LYS A 406 -39.79 -2.38 -9.84
C LYS A 406 -38.29 -2.62 -10.10
N LEU A 407 -37.43 -1.74 -9.60
CA LEU A 407 -35.98 -1.87 -9.67
C LEU A 407 -35.47 -3.12 -8.93
N VAL A 408 -36.02 -3.39 -7.72
CA VAL A 408 -35.69 -4.58 -6.95
C VAL A 408 -36.01 -5.86 -7.73
N ALA A 409 -37.21 -5.95 -8.31
CA ALA A 409 -37.63 -7.10 -9.10
C ALA A 409 -36.75 -7.28 -10.37
N ALA A 410 -36.46 -6.19 -11.08
CA ALA A 410 -35.59 -6.22 -12.26
C ALA A 410 -34.16 -6.67 -11.89
N SER A 411 -33.62 -6.17 -10.77
CA SER A 411 -32.30 -6.55 -10.27
C SER A 411 -32.23 -8.04 -9.94
N GLN A 412 -33.24 -8.58 -9.26
CA GLN A 412 -33.31 -10.01 -8.95
C GLN A 412 -33.37 -10.86 -10.24
N ALA A 413 -34.16 -10.44 -11.23
CA ALA A 413 -34.25 -11.13 -12.52
C ALA A 413 -32.93 -11.10 -13.30
N ALA A 414 -32.20 -9.98 -13.27
CA ALA A 414 -30.90 -9.85 -13.93
C ALA A 414 -29.82 -10.74 -13.28
N LEU A 415 -29.93 -11.01 -11.98
CA LEU A 415 -29.00 -11.84 -11.21
C LEU A 415 -29.40 -13.32 -11.11
N ALA A 416 -30.58 -13.68 -11.63
CA ALA A 416 -31.08 -15.06 -11.66
C ALA A 416 -30.68 -15.81 -12.94
N LYS A 417 -30.30 -15.07 -13.98
CA LYS A 417 -29.66 -15.60 -15.20
C LYS A 417 -28.18 -15.88 -14.92
#